data_AF-A0A417Y5V7-F1
#
_entry.id   AF-A0A417Y5V7-F1
#
_cell.length_a   1.000
_cell.length_b   1.000
_cell.length_c   1.000
_cell.angle_alpha   90.00
_cell.angle_beta   90.00
_cell.angle_gamma   90.00
#
_symmetry.space_group_name_H-M   'P 1'
#
loop_
_entity.id
_entity.type
_entity.pdbx_description
1 polymer ?
#
loop_
_entity_poly.entity_id
_entity_poly.type
_entity_poly.pdbx_seq_one_letter_code
_entity_poly.pdbx_strand_id
1 'polypeptide(L)'
;MPGWWHRDHPVFVPLAGFFTGMAFIILVPGTYAAILKSMVGYERTEELFPFVLLTLVVPIGLLVPQHTRKFGRYMLFGVLATAVVVVGVAVGVLWFLLNRDG
;
A
#
# COMPACT_ATOMS: atom_id res chain seq x y z
N MET A 1 8.32 25.26 -24.00
CA MET A 1 8.44 23.96 -23.27
C MET A 1 7.04 23.38 -23.18
N PRO A 2 6.84 22.05 -23.34
CA PRO A 2 5.51 21.53 -23.61
C PRO A 2 4.56 21.59 -22.39
N GLY A 3 3.32 22.00 -22.62
CA GLY A 3 2.35 22.37 -21.59
C GLY A 3 1.86 21.25 -20.66
N TRP A 4 2.06 19.97 -21.01
CA TRP A 4 1.74 18.84 -20.14
C TRP A 4 2.63 18.76 -18.88
N TRP A 5 3.70 19.55 -18.83
CA TRP A 5 4.60 19.67 -17.67
C TRP A 5 4.04 20.63 -16.59
N HIS A 6 2.88 21.25 -16.77
CA HIS A 6 2.29 22.06 -15.70
C HIS A 6 1.76 21.13 -14.59
N ARG A 7 2.65 20.76 -13.65
CA ARG A 7 2.36 20.10 -12.37
C ARG A 7 1.50 20.97 -11.43
N ASP A 8 1.04 22.11 -11.93
CA ASP A 8 0.28 23.13 -11.21
C ASP A 8 -1.23 22.84 -11.17
N HIS A 9 -1.69 21.76 -11.81
CA HIS A 9 -3.09 21.38 -11.71
C HIS A 9 -3.42 20.93 -10.26
N PRO A 10 -4.39 21.58 -9.59
CA PRO A 10 -4.63 21.42 -8.14
C PRO A 10 -5.03 20.00 -7.72
N VAL A 11 -5.41 19.16 -8.69
CA VAL A 11 -5.82 17.75 -8.52
C VAL A 11 -4.69 16.74 -8.72
N PHE A 12 -3.56 17.14 -9.31
CA PHE A 12 -2.46 16.22 -9.61
C PHE A 12 -1.85 15.63 -8.33
N VAL A 13 -1.51 16.47 -7.35
CA VAL A 13 -0.89 16.02 -6.10
C VAL A 13 -1.78 15.05 -5.32
N PRO A 14 -3.10 15.29 -5.14
CA PRO A 14 -4.01 14.30 -4.59
C PRO A 14 -4.04 12.96 -5.33
N LEU A 15 -4.22 12.98 -6.65
CA LEU A 15 -4.31 11.76 -7.46
C LEU A 15 -3.00 10.98 -7.42
N ALA A 16 -1.87 11.65 -7.63
CA ALA A 16 -0.55 11.04 -7.55
C ALA A 16 -0.31 10.41 -6.18
N GLY A 17 -0.67 11.11 -5.10
CA GLY A 17 -0.61 10.57 -3.74
C GLY A 17 -1.43 9.28 -3.61
N PHE A 18 -2.71 9.33 -3.97
CA PHE A 18 -3.62 8.20 -3.91
C PHE A 18 -3.10 6.97 -4.67
N PHE A 19 -2.78 7.12 -5.96
CA PHE A 19 -2.27 6.01 -6.78
C PHE A 19 -0.92 5.50 -6.28
N THR A 20 -0.04 6.37 -5.77
CA THR A 20 1.20 5.95 -5.13
C THR A 20 0.91 5.10 -3.89
N GLY A 21 -0.09 5.48 -3.08
CA GLY A 21 -0.52 4.71 -1.92
C GLY A 21 -1.01 3.31 -2.28
N MET A 22 -1.83 3.20 -3.34
CA MET A 22 -2.29 1.91 -3.85
C MET A 22 -1.12 1.05 -4.36
N ALA A 23 -0.26 1.62 -5.19
CA ALA A 23 0.91 0.91 -5.71
C ALA A 23 1.83 0.45 -4.57
N PHE A 24 2.04 1.31 -3.57
CA PHE A 24 2.84 1.02 -2.39
C PHE A 24 2.32 -0.21 -1.64
N ILE A 25 1.05 -0.23 -1.25
CA ILE A 25 0.50 -1.34 -0.42
C ILE A 25 0.35 -2.65 -1.20
N ILE A 26 0.30 -2.61 -2.53
CA ILE A 26 0.26 -3.81 -3.38
C ILE A 26 1.68 -4.35 -3.59
N LEU A 27 2.60 -3.50 -4.04
CA LEU A 27 3.92 -3.93 -4.49
C LEU A 27 4.87 -4.20 -3.33
N VAL A 28 4.85 -3.38 -2.28
CA VAL A 28 5.83 -3.50 -1.18
C VAL A 28 5.70 -4.83 -0.43
N PRO A 29 4.50 -5.27 0.01
CA PRO A 29 4.39 -6.55 0.68
C PRO A 29 4.71 -7.75 -0.21
N GLY A 30 4.25 -7.73 -1.46
CA GLY A 30 4.55 -8.80 -2.42
C GLY A 30 6.05 -8.91 -2.69
N THR A 31 6.71 -7.78 -2.93
CA THR A 31 8.16 -7.75 -3.19
C THR A 31 8.96 -8.14 -1.95
N TYR A 32 8.56 -7.65 -0.78
CA TYR A 32 9.20 -8.00 0.49
C TYR A 32 9.12 -9.50 0.76
N ALA A 33 7.93 -10.11 0.63
CA ALA A 33 7.76 -11.55 0.79
C ALA A 33 8.60 -12.34 -0.23
N ALA A 34 8.65 -11.90 -1.49
CA ALA A 34 9.43 -12.57 -2.52
C ALA A 34 10.95 -12.56 -2.23
N ILE A 35 11.48 -11.41 -1.81
CA ILE A 35 12.89 -11.27 -1.41
C ILE A 35 13.17 -12.11 -0.17
N LEU A 36 12.28 -12.06 0.82
CA LEU A 36 12.54 -12.70 2.10
C LEU A 36 12.49 -14.23 1.97
N LYS A 37 11.54 -14.74 1.17
CA LYS A 37 11.47 -16.15 0.78
C LYS A 37 12.72 -16.61 0.02
N SER A 38 13.30 -15.78 -0.84
CA SER A 38 14.50 -16.16 -1.60
C SER A 38 15.77 -16.19 -0.73
N MET A 39 15.83 -15.38 0.34
CA MET A 39 17.01 -15.30 1.19
C MET A 39 17.00 -16.26 2.39
N VAL A 40 15.85 -16.43 3.05
CA VAL A 40 15.79 -17.09 4.38
C VAL A 40 14.90 -18.34 4.39
N GLY A 41 14.27 -18.68 3.27
CA GLY A 41 13.36 -19.82 3.18
C GLY A 41 11.97 -19.56 3.78
N TYR A 42 11.04 -20.50 3.59
CA TYR A 42 9.62 -20.29 3.88
C TYR A 42 9.34 -20.17 5.39
N GLU A 43 9.94 -21.01 6.24
CA GLU A 43 9.63 -21.02 7.68
C GLU A 43 9.97 -19.70 8.36
N ARG A 44 11.15 -19.14 8.07
CA ARG A 44 11.56 -17.82 8.59
C ARG A 44 10.82 -16.67 7.92
N THR A 45 10.19 -16.90 6.77
CA THR A 45 9.46 -15.84 6.07
C THR A 45 8.22 -15.41 6.81
N GLU A 46 7.46 -16.36 7.35
CA GLU A 46 6.23 -16.06 8.07
C GLU A 46 6.50 -15.27 9.36
N GLU A 47 7.60 -15.59 10.07
CA GLU A 47 8.02 -14.85 11.26
C GLU A 47 8.42 -13.40 10.96
N LEU A 48 9.06 -13.17 9.80
CA LEU A 48 9.61 -11.87 9.43
C LEU A 48 8.65 -11.03 8.56
N PHE A 49 7.58 -11.63 8.03
CA PHE A 49 6.61 -10.94 7.19
C PHE A 49 5.95 -9.74 7.88
N PRO A 50 5.55 -9.79 9.17
CA PRO A 50 4.91 -8.65 9.85
C PRO A 50 5.74 -7.37 9.86
N PHE A 51 7.08 -7.45 9.76
CA PHE A 51 7.94 -6.27 9.68
C PHE A 51 7.71 -5.43 8.42
N VAL A 52 7.01 -5.95 7.40
CA VAL A 52 6.55 -5.15 6.26
C VAL A 52 5.72 -3.94 6.71
N LEU A 53 5.01 -4.03 7.85
CA LEU A 53 4.24 -2.91 8.39
C LEU A 53 5.12 -1.71 8.75
N LEU A 54 6.41 -1.92 9.05
CA LEU A 54 7.35 -0.82 9.28
C LEU A 54 7.52 0.07 8.05
N THR A 55 7.24 -0.45 6.84
CA THR A 55 7.28 0.36 5.63
C THR A 55 6.21 1.46 5.64
N LEU A 56 5.13 1.33 6.43
CA LEU A 56 4.13 2.39 6.65
C LEU A 56 4.72 3.64 7.31
N VAL A 57 5.92 3.56 7.89
CA VAL A 57 6.66 4.73 8.35
C VAL A 57 6.89 5.71 7.20
N VAL A 58 7.01 5.25 5.94
CA VAL A 58 7.16 6.12 4.77
C VAL A 58 5.94 7.03 4.57
N PRO A 59 4.72 6.51 4.31
CA PRO A 59 3.55 7.37 4.13
C PRO A 59 3.18 8.17 5.39
N ILE A 60 3.42 7.64 6.59
CA ILE A 60 3.21 8.38 7.85
C ILE A 60 4.23 9.52 7.98
N GLY A 61 5.51 9.26 7.70
CA GLY A 61 6.59 10.24 7.78
C GLY A 61 6.40 11.41 6.82
N LEU A 62 5.81 11.18 5.64
CA LEU A 62 5.45 12.23 4.70
C LEU A 62 4.41 13.24 5.23
N LEU A 63 3.72 12.92 6.34
CA LEU A 63 2.82 13.86 7.01
C LEU A 63 3.54 14.91 7.86
N VAL A 64 4.81 14.68 8.24
CA VAL A 64 5.57 15.58 9.11
C VAL A 64 5.93 16.89 8.40
N PRO A 65 6.55 16.88 7.19
CA PRO A 65 6.85 18.11 6.49
C PRO A 65 5.59 18.75 5.89
N GLN A 66 5.38 20.05 6.14
CA GLN A 66 4.22 20.78 5.62
C GLN A 66 4.11 20.73 4.08
N HIS A 67 5.25 20.66 3.39
CA HIS A 67 5.31 20.65 1.93
C HIS A 67 4.85 19.30 1.32
N THR A 68 5.01 18.17 2.00
CA THR A 68 4.57 16.83 1.54
C THR A 68 3.24 16.39 2.13
N ARG A 69 2.73 17.08 3.16
CA ARG A 69 1.56 16.65 3.93
C ARG A 69 0.32 16.38 3.09
N LYS A 70 0.07 17.21 2.06
CA LYS A 70 -1.07 17.01 1.14
C LYS A 70 -0.91 15.69 0.38
N PHE A 71 0.25 15.45 -0.22
CA PHE A 71 0.57 14.20 -0.91
C PHE A 71 0.46 12.99 0.03
N GLY A 72 1.12 13.05 1.20
CA GLY A 72 1.12 11.98 2.19
C GLY A 72 -0.27 11.61 2.68
N ARG A 73 -1.17 12.61 2.86
CA ARG A 73 -2.56 12.35 3.27
C ARG A 73 -3.34 11.54 2.21
N TYR A 74 -3.19 11.88 0.94
CA TYR A 74 -3.85 11.11 -0.14
C TYR A 74 -3.19 9.76 -0.38
N MET A 75 -1.87 9.65 -0.17
CA MET A 75 -1.16 8.37 -0.18
C MET A 75 -1.68 7.43 0.90
N LEU A 76 -1.81 7.89 2.15
CA LEU A 76 -2.43 7.11 3.21
C LEU A 76 -3.87 6.73 2.90
N PHE A 77 -4.65 7.65 2.30
CA PHE A 77 -6.00 7.32 1.85
C PHE A 77 -6.02 6.19 0.82
N GLY A 78 -5.09 6.20 -0.15
CA GLY A 78 -4.92 5.10 -1.11
C GLY A 78 -4.57 3.78 -0.44
N VAL A 79 -3.59 3.80 0.49
CA VAL A 79 -3.22 2.62 1.29
C VAL A 79 -4.42 2.04 2.02
N LEU A 80 -5.16 2.88 2.75
CA LEU A 80 -6.31 2.46 3.55
C LEU A 80 -7.45 1.93 2.68
N ALA A 81 -7.78 2.63 1.59
CA ALA A 81 -8.82 2.21 0.67
C ALA A 81 -8.52 0.82 0.09
N THR A 82 -7.30 0.60 -0.40
CA THR A 82 -6.89 -0.70 -0.92
C THR A 82 -6.86 -1.77 0.18
N ALA A 83 -6.36 -1.45 1.37
CA ALA A 83 -6.36 -2.40 2.48
C ALA A 83 -7.77 -2.87 2.85
N VAL A 84 -8.74 -1.94 2.91
CA VAL A 84 -10.16 -2.28 3.15
C VAL A 84 -10.70 -3.21 2.07
N VAL A 85 -10.40 -2.93 0.79
CA VAL A 85 -10.83 -3.80 -0.32
C VAL A 85 -10.21 -5.19 -0.19
N VAL A 86 -8.90 -5.28 0.04
CA VAL A 86 -8.20 -6.57 0.15
C VAL A 86 -8.73 -7.40 1.31
N VAL A 87 -8.88 -6.80 2.50
CA VAL A 87 -9.43 -7.47 3.68
C VAL A 87 -10.88 -7.89 3.42
N GLY A 88 -11.70 -7.01 2.84
CA GLY A 88 -13.09 -7.31 2.51
C GLY A 88 -13.22 -8.48 1.53
N VAL A 89 -12.38 -8.52 0.50
CA VAL A 89 -12.31 -9.64 -0.45
C VAL A 89 -11.84 -10.91 0.25
N ALA A 90 -10.78 -10.86 1.06
CA ALA A 90 -10.27 -12.03 1.78
C ALA A 90 -11.31 -12.62 2.72
N VAL A 91 -12.01 -11.78 3.50
CA VAL A 91 -13.10 -12.21 4.38
C VAL A 91 -14.27 -12.77 3.57
N GLY A 92 -14.67 -12.10 2.49
CA GLY A 92 -15.76 -12.55 1.63
C GLY A 92 -15.47 -13.91 0.98
N VAL A 93 -14.25 -14.12 0.51
CA VAL A 93 -13.79 -15.40 -0.06
C VAL A 93 -13.75 -16.48 1.03
N LEU A 94 -13.17 -16.19 2.20
CA LEU A 94 -13.11 -17.15 3.31
C LEU A 94 -14.51 -17.57 3.76
N TRP A 95 -15.42 -16.60 3.90
CA TRP A 95 -16.81 -16.85 4.23
C TRP A 95 -17.48 -17.75 3.18
N PHE A 96 -17.29 -17.44 1.90
CA PHE A 96 -17.84 -18.23 0.81
C PHE A 96 -17.34 -19.67 0.80
N LEU A 97 -16.04 -19.90 1.02
CA LEU A 97 -15.47 -21.24 1.07
C LEU A 97 -16.03 -22.04 2.25
N LEU A 98 -16.05 -21.44 3.46
CA LEU A 98 -16.60 -22.09 4.66
C LEU A 98 -18.08 -22.46 4.51
N ASN A 99 -18.85 -21.66 3.79
CA ASN A 99 -20.28 -21.91 3.58
C ASN A 99 -20.58 -22.94 2.48
N ARG A 100 -19.57 -23.36 1.73
CA ARG A 100 -19.70 -24.31 0.61
C ARG A 100 -19.05 -25.67 0.90
N ASP A 101 -18.01 -25.67 1.73
CA ASP A 101 -17.30 -26.85 2.19
C ASP A 101 -17.88 -27.42 3.51
N GLY A 102 -18.94 -26.79 4.06
CA GLY A 102 -19.68 -27.19 5.26
C GLY A 102 -21.07 -27.75 4.99
#